data_AF-A0A087RJJ9-F1
#
_entry.id   AF-A0A087RJJ9-F1
#
_cell.length_a   1.000
_cell.length_b   1.000
_cell.length_c   1.000
_cell.angle_alpha   90.00
_cell.angle_beta   90.00
_cell.angle_gamma   90.00
#
_symmetry.space_group_name_H-M   'P 1'
#
loop_
_entity.id
_entity.type
_entity.pdbx_description
1 polymer ?
#
loop_
_entity_poly.entity_id
_entity_poly.type
_entity_poly.pdbx_seq_one_letter_code
_entity_poly.pdbx_strand_id
1 'polypeptide(L)'
;PAHWDKSALPDLGFKLIELDSSSEEYKKVKVDFQRTMPKTIIKRIHRVQNPSLWELYQWQKEQMQKSNHGKAVDERFLFHGTSKKYTDAICQQNFDWRICGLHGTVYGKGSYFARDASYSDNYCREDSYTKTMFLARVLVGEFTLGSPSYVRPPLKDNQNFYDSCVNSSSNPSIFVIFEKQQIYPEYLIEY
;
A
#
# COMPACT_ATOMS: atom_id res chain seq x y z
N PRO A 1 5.96 11.88 10.31
CA PRO A 1 7.35 11.53 9.89
C PRO A 1 8.27 12.74 9.79
N ALA A 2 9.60 12.55 9.85
CA ALA A 2 10.59 13.62 9.72
C ALA A 2 10.68 14.18 8.29
N HIS A 3 10.47 13.34 7.27
CA HIS A 3 10.55 13.71 5.86
C HIS A 3 9.32 14.51 5.36
N TRP A 4 8.28 14.65 6.18
CA TRP A 4 7.09 15.42 5.81
C TRP A 4 7.37 16.93 5.81
N ASP A 5 6.74 17.62 4.86
CA ASP A 5 6.65 19.06 4.85
C ASP A 5 5.70 19.49 5.98
N LYS A 6 6.30 20.07 7.02
CA LYS A 6 5.59 20.52 8.23
C LYS A 6 4.72 21.76 7.99
N SER A 7 5.00 22.52 6.93
CA SER A 7 4.20 23.70 6.56
C SER A 7 2.90 23.33 5.83
N ALA A 8 2.80 22.09 5.34
CA ALA A 8 1.70 21.60 4.53
C ALA A 8 0.96 20.41 5.18
N LEU A 9 0.76 20.48 6.50
CA LEU A 9 -0.04 19.51 7.25
C LEU A 9 -1.44 20.05 7.50
N PRO A 10 -2.49 19.41 6.96
CA PRO A 10 -3.86 19.79 7.26
C PRO A 10 -4.27 19.28 8.65
N ASP A 11 -5.14 20.02 9.33
CA ASP A 11 -5.76 19.55 10.60
C ASP A 11 -6.65 18.31 10.38
N LEU A 12 -7.32 18.25 9.23
CA LEU A 12 -8.15 17.12 8.80
C LEU A 12 -7.95 16.82 7.32
N GLY A 13 -7.89 15.54 6.97
CA GLY A 13 -7.78 15.08 5.58
C GLY A 13 -6.33 14.93 5.13
N PHE A 14 -6.07 15.23 3.86
CA PHE A 14 -4.76 15.00 3.25
C PHE A 14 -4.27 16.19 2.41
N LYS A 15 -2.95 16.22 2.22
CA LYS A 15 -2.29 17.07 1.23
C LYS A 15 -1.42 16.19 0.33
N LEU A 16 -1.40 16.50 -0.97
CA LEU A 16 -0.43 15.94 -1.90
C LEU A 16 0.74 16.92 -2.04
N ILE A 17 1.95 16.43 -1.80
CA ILE A 17 3.19 17.19 -1.97
C ILE A 17 3.90 16.61 -3.18
N GLU A 18 3.96 17.36 -4.28
CA GLU A 18 4.75 16.95 -5.43
C GLU A 18 6.23 16.93 -5.07
N LEU A 19 6.88 15.79 -5.32
CA LEU A 19 8.29 15.61 -5.00
C LEU A 19 9.17 16.20 -6.10
N ASP A 20 10.22 16.90 -5.70
CA ASP A 20 11.26 17.34 -6.64
C ASP A 20 11.95 16.13 -7.26
N SER A 21 12.02 16.07 -8.59
CA SER A 21 12.61 14.96 -9.34
C SER A 21 14.11 14.73 -9.05
N SER A 22 14.80 15.73 -8.53
CA SER A 22 16.20 15.67 -8.09
C SER A 22 16.37 15.16 -6.65
N SER A 23 15.29 15.08 -5.88
CA SER A 23 15.32 14.64 -4.48
C SER A 23 15.63 13.14 -4.34
N GLU A 24 16.28 12.78 -3.24
CA GLU A 24 16.57 11.36 -2.92
C GLU A 24 15.30 10.54 -2.70
N GLU A 25 14.23 11.16 -2.21
CA GLU A 25 12.93 10.53 -2.03
C GLU A 25 12.30 10.15 -3.37
N TYR A 26 12.26 11.08 -4.33
CA TYR A 26 11.78 10.82 -5.68
C TYR A 26 12.59 9.72 -6.36
N LYS A 27 13.93 9.78 -6.28
CA LYS A 27 14.82 8.78 -6.88
C LYS A 27 14.56 7.38 -6.34
N LYS A 28 14.32 7.23 -5.04
CA LYS A 28 13.99 5.91 -4.44
C LYS A 28 12.69 5.35 -4.99
N VAL A 29 11.61 6.14 -4.98
CA VAL A 29 10.31 5.71 -5.54
C VAL A 29 10.43 5.37 -7.03
N LYS A 30 11.17 6.18 -7.79
CA LYS A 30 11.45 5.94 -9.21
C LYS A 30 12.20 4.62 -9.42
N VAL A 31 13.24 4.32 -8.64
CA VAL A 31 14.01 3.07 -8.75
C VAL A 31 13.10 1.86 -8.48
N ASP A 32 12.29 1.90 -7.43
CA ASP A 32 11.37 0.81 -7.10
C ASP A 32 10.35 0.57 -8.22
N PHE A 33 9.77 1.64 -8.78
CA PHE A 33 8.83 1.57 -9.90
C PHE A 33 9.49 1.02 -11.18
N GLN A 34 10.64 1.57 -11.56
CA GLN A 34 11.33 1.25 -12.81
C GLN A 34 11.98 -0.14 -12.81
N ARG A 35 12.14 -0.79 -11.64
CA ARG A 35 12.60 -2.18 -11.54
C ARG A 35 11.80 -3.12 -12.44
N THR A 36 10.49 -2.88 -12.58
CA THR A 36 9.62 -3.70 -13.45
C THR A 36 8.92 -2.91 -14.55
N MET A 37 9.04 -1.58 -14.55
CA MET A 37 8.48 -0.67 -15.58
C MET A 37 9.58 0.21 -16.21
N PRO A 38 10.67 -0.34 -16.76
CA PRO A 38 11.88 0.43 -17.12
C PRO A 38 11.69 1.39 -18.30
N LYS A 39 10.71 1.13 -19.17
CA LYS A 39 10.43 1.95 -20.37
C LYS A 39 9.39 3.05 -20.11
N THR A 40 8.79 3.04 -18.92
CA THR A 40 7.68 3.92 -18.57
C THR A 40 8.19 5.25 -18.02
N ILE A 41 7.62 6.34 -18.50
CA ILE A 41 8.01 7.70 -18.11
C ILE A 41 7.11 8.14 -16.95
N ILE A 42 7.71 8.35 -15.78
CA ILE A 42 7.01 8.95 -14.64
C ILE A 42 6.82 10.44 -14.92
N LYS A 43 5.58 10.91 -14.85
CA LYS A 43 5.22 12.33 -15.02
C LYS A 43 5.43 13.11 -13.72
N ARG A 44 4.95 12.55 -12.60
CA ARG A 44 5.10 13.13 -11.26
C ARG A 44 4.88 12.09 -10.18
N ILE A 45 5.44 12.37 -9.01
CA ILE A 45 5.24 11.58 -7.78
C ILE A 45 4.78 12.55 -6.70
N HIS A 46 3.63 12.27 -6.11
CA HIS A 46 3.17 12.99 -4.93
C HIS A 46 3.39 12.14 -3.70
N ARG A 47 3.94 12.73 -2.64
CA ARG A 47 3.81 12.19 -1.28
C ARG A 47 2.45 12.59 -0.72
N VAL A 48 1.74 11.62 -0.18
CA VAL A 48 0.50 11.84 0.58
C VAL A 48 0.87 12.17 2.02
N GLN A 49 0.36 13.29 2.53
CA GLN A 49 0.44 13.66 3.94
C GLN A 49 -0.97 13.67 4.53
N ASN A 50 -1.34 12.57 5.18
CA ASN A 50 -2.59 12.45 5.93
C ASN A 50 -2.25 12.11 7.39
N PRO A 51 -2.27 13.09 8.31
CA PRO A 51 -1.87 12.89 9.71
C PRO A 51 -2.69 11.79 10.40
N SER A 52 -4.01 11.78 10.24
CA SER A 52 -4.88 10.82 10.91
C SER A 52 -4.63 9.38 10.42
N LEU A 53 -4.46 9.17 9.12
CA LEU A 53 -4.12 7.83 8.60
C LEU A 53 -2.72 7.39 9.05
N TRP A 54 -1.77 8.32 9.13
CA TRP A 54 -0.43 8.03 9.62
C TRP A 54 -0.43 7.64 11.11
N GLU A 55 -1.19 8.32 11.95
CA GLU A 55 -1.33 7.98 13.38
C GLU A 55 -1.92 6.60 13.57
N LEU A 56 -3.00 6.27 12.84
CA LEU A 56 -3.61 4.93 12.89
C LEU A 56 -2.65 3.84 12.41
N TYR A 57 -1.88 4.11 11.35
CA TYR A 57 -0.86 3.20 10.83
C TYR A 57 0.24 2.92 11.85
N GLN A 58 0.77 3.98 12.46
CA GLN A 58 1.82 3.86 13.48
C GLN A 58 1.32 3.14 14.73
N TRP A 59 0.09 3.45 15.18
CA TRP A 59 -0.54 2.73 16.28
C TRP A 59 -0.66 1.23 15.98
N GLN A 60 -1.11 0.86 14.78
CA GLN A 60 -1.21 -0.53 14.36
C GLN A 60 0.16 -1.22 14.33
N LYS A 61 1.19 -0.53 13.83
CA LYS A 61 2.57 -1.01 13.84
C LYS A 61 3.06 -1.32 15.26
N GLU A 62 2.77 -0.44 16.21
CA GLU A 62 3.11 -0.66 17.61
C GLU A 62 2.36 -1.87 18.21
N GLN A 63 1.08 -2.06 17.89
CA GLN A 63 0.32 -3.22 18.36
C GLN A 63 0.88 -4.53 17.81
N MET A 64 1.20 -4.58 16.51
CA MET A 64 1.80 -5.75 15.88
C MET A 64 3.18 -6.05 16.47
N GLN A 65 3.99 -5.02 16.73
CA GLN A 65 5.29 -5.18 17.38
C GLN A 65 5.17 -5.76 18.80
N LYS A 66 4.23 -5.24 19.61
CA LYS A 66 3.98 -5.78 20.97
C LYS A 66 3.52 -7.23 20.92
N SER A 67 2.64 -7.57 19.98
CA SER A 67 2.14 -8.92 19.79
C SER A 67 3.23 -9.89 19.30
N ASN A 68 4.21 -9.38 18.54
CA ASN A 68 5.38 -10.13 18.09
C ASN A 68 6.57 -10.04 19.08
N HIS A 69 6.29 -10.00 20.38
CA HIS A 69 7.31 -9.97 21.45
C HIS A 69 8.37 -8.86 21.30
N GLY A 70 7.97 -7.69 20.80
CA GLY A 70 8.83 -6.54 20.59
C GLY A 70 9.67 -6.58 19.30
N LYS A 71 9.60 -7.66 18.51
CA LYS A 71 10.32 -7.75 17.22
C LYS A 71 9.72 -6.77 16.21
N ALA A 72 10.59 -6.21 15.38
CA ALA A 72 10.17 -5.33 14.30
C ALA A 72 9.18 -6.05 13.36
N VAL A 73 8.10 -5.36 13.02
CA VAL A 73 7.09 -5.84 12.07
C VAL A 73 7.69 -5.81 10.66
N ASP A 74 7.46 -6.86 9.86
CA ASP A 74 7.79 -6.84 8.43
C ASP A 74 6.92 -5.77 7.75
N GLU A 75 7.57 -4.67 7.38
CA GLU A 75 6.99 -3.52 6.70
C GLU A 75 7.57 -3.45 5.29
N ARG A 76 6.70 -3.35 4.28
CA ARG A 76 7.09 -3.33 2.87
C ARG A 76 6.47 -2.20 2.11
N PHE A 77 7.22 -1.74 1.12
CA PHE A 77 6.72 -0.88 0.06
C PHE A 77 6.12 -1.73 -1.05
N LEU A 78 4.83 -1.58 -1.31
CA LEU A 78 4.10 -2.38 -2.28
C LEU A 78 3.19 -1.51 -3.15
N PHE A 79 3.02 -1.90 -4.40
CA PHE A 79 2.24 -1.19 -5.40
C PHE A 79 0.75 -1.57 -5.34
N HIS A 80 -0.11 -0.60 -5.63
CA HIS A 80 -1.54 -0.80 -5.81
C HIS A 80 -2.07 0.02 -6.99
N GLY A 81 -2.45 -0.65 -8.06
CA GLY A 81 -3.09 -0.03 -9.21
C GLY A 81 -4.58 0.24 -8.95
N THR A 82 -5.06 1.41 -9.34
CA THR A 82 -6.47 1.77 -9.20
C THR A 82 -6.88 2.77 -10.28
N SER A 83 -8.19 3.01 -10.44
CA SER A 83 -8.70 4.07 -11.32
C SER A 83 -8.56 5.43 -10.66
N LYS A 84 -8.29 6.46 -11.47
CA LYS A 84 -8.07 7.84 -11.00
C LYS A 84 -9.22 8.36 -10.14
N LYS A 85 -10.46 7.96 -10.43
CA LYS A 85 -11.64 8.37 -9.63
C LYS A 85 -11.61 7.95 -8.16
N TYR A 86 -10.75 6.99 -7.78
CA TYR A 86 -10.63 6.51 -6.39
C TYR A 86 -9.43 7.09 -5.65
N THR A 87 -8.54 7.87 -6.30
CA THR A 87 -7.31 8.34 -5.67
C THR A 87 -7.58 9.24 -4.48
N ASP A 88 -8.49 10.20 -4.60
CA ASP A 88 -8.82 11.13 -3.51
C ASP A 88 -9.48 10.40 -2.34
N ALA A 89 -10.36 9.45 -2.64
CA ALA A 89 -10.99 8.61 -1.62
C ALA A 89 -9.95 7.79 -0.85
N ILE A 90 -8.97 7.21 -1.54
CA ILE A 90 -7.88 6.44 -0.91
C ILE A 90 -6.99 7.36 -0.07
N CYS A 91 -6.59 8.53 -0.59
CA CYS A 91 -5.79 9.50 0.16
C CYS A 91 -6.50 10.00 1.42
N GLN A 92 -7.83 10.17 1.36
CA GLN A 92 -8.65 10.66 2.47
C GLN A 92 -9.00 9.56 3.49
N GLN A 93 -9.38 8.37 3.03
CA GLN A 93 -10.08 7.35 3.83
C GLN A 93 -9.35 6.00 3.89
N ASN A 94 -8.20 5.88 3.21
CA ASN A 94 -7.43 4.66 3.02
C ASN A 94 -8.09 3.66 2.03
N PHE A 95 -7.44 2.53 1.79
CA PHE A 95 -7.94 1.49 0.88
C PHE A 95 -9.15 0.77 1.46
N ASP A 96 -10.22 0.65 0.65
CA ASP A 96 -11.41 -0.13 0.98
C ASP A 96 -11.72 -1.12 -0.15
N TRP A 97 -11.42 -2.40 0.08
CA TRP A 97 -11.65 -3.47 -0.89
C TRP A 97 -13.13 -3.68 -1.24
N ARG A 98 -14.06 -3.19 -0.40
CA ARG A 98 -15.51 -3.23 -0.67
C ARG A 98 -15.91 -2.22 -1.74
N ILE A 99 -15.12 -1.17 -1.94
CA ILE A 99 -15.33 -0.10 -2.93
C ILE A 99 -14.48 -0.36 -4.18
N CYS A 100 -13.24 -0.83 -4.02
CA CYS A 100 -12.31 -1.03 -5.13
C CYS A 100 -12.63 -2.27 -6.00
N GLY A 101 -13.66 -3.05 -5.65
CA GLY A 101 -14.16 -4.18 -6.43
C GLY A 101 -13.43 -5.50 -6.13
N LEU A 102 -14.20 -6.57 -6.00
CA LEU A 102 -13.73 -7.95 -5.81
C LEU A 102 -13.28 -8.55 -7.16
N HIS A 103 -12.29 -7.97 -7.82
CA HIS A 103 -11.73 -8.60 -9.02
C HIS A 103 -10.76 -9.70 -8.61
N GLY A 104 -11.18 -10.97 -8.76
CA GLY A 104 -10.30 -12.11 -8.55
C GLY A 104 -9.74 -12.21 -7.13
N THR A 105 -10.62 -12.31 -6.12
CA THR A 105 -10.22 -12.54 -4.72
C THR A 105 -9.70 -13.97 -4.51
N VAL A 106 -8.62 -14.33 -5.20
CA VAL A 106 -8.05 -15.69 -5.18
C VAL A 106 -7.37 -15.97 -3.84
N TYR A 107 -6.88 -14.95 -3.16
CA TYR A 107 -6.08 -15.08 -1.93
C TYR A 107 -6.75 -14.48 -0.69
N GLY A 108 -8.03 -14.09 -0.80
CA GLY A 108 -8.84 -13.54 0.29
C GLY A 108 -9.59 -12.26 -0.10
N LYS A 109 -10.59 -11.92 0.71
CA LYS A 109 -11.40 -10.69 0.59
C LYS A 109 -10.76 -9.56 1.37
N GLY A 110 -9.71 -8.98 0.79
CA GLY A 110 -8.95 -7.87 1.34
C GLY A 110 -8.40 -6.97 0.24
N SER A 111 -7.61 -5.97 0.64
CA SER A 111 -6.91 -5.07 -0.28
C SER A 111 -5.65 -5.74 -0.80
N TYR A 112 -5.46 -5.76 -2.12
CA TYR A 112 -4.34 -6.44 -2.79
C TYR A 112 -3.20 -5.47 -3.07
N PHE A 113 -1.97 -5.90 -2.79
CA PHE A 113 -0.75 -5.14 -3.04
C PHE A 113 0.27 -6.02 -3.75
N ALA A 114 0.98 -5.45 -4.72
CA ALA A 114 1.96 -6.17 -5.51
C ALA A 114 3.38 -5.71 -5.20
N ARG A 115 4.33 -6.66 -5.19
CA ARG A 115 5.76 -6.34 -5.14
C ARG A 115 6.23 -5.57 -6.39
N ASP A 116 5.63 -5.89 -7.53
CA ASP A 116 6.05 -5.42 -8.85
C ASP A 116 5.04 -4.42 -9.41
N ALA A 117 5.53 -3.25 -9.84
CA ALA A 117 4.68 -2.19 -10.41
C ALA A 117 3.98 -2.68 -11.69
N SER A 118 4.64 -3.51 -12.50
CA SER A 118 4.07 -4.06 -13.74
C SER A 118 2.84 -4.93 -13.50
N TYR A 119 2.74 -5.60 -12.34
CA TYR A 119 1.53 -6.33 -11.98
C TYR A 119 0.38 -5.37 -11.67
N SER A 120 0.66 -4.30 -10.92
CA SER A 120 -0.32 -3.26 -10.57
C SER A 120 -0.81 -2.45 -11.76
N ASP A 121 0.01 -2.29 -12.81
CA ASP A 121 -0.36 -1.57 -14.04
C ASP A 121 -1.64 -2.15 -14.69
N ASN A 122 -1.83 -3.47 -14.63
CA ASN A 122 -3.01 -4.16 -15.18
C ASN A 122 -4.33 -3.73 -14.52
N TYR A 123 -4.26 -3.12 -13.33
CA TYR A 123 -5.42 -2.65 -12.56
C TYR A 123 -5.62 -1.14 -12.67
N CYS A 124 -4.70 -0.44 -13.33
CA CYS A 124 -4.82 0.99 -13.62
C CYS A 124 -5.72 1.15 -14.85
N ARG A 125 -7.02 1.43 -14.63
CA ARG A 125 -7.98 1.61 -15.72
C ARG A 125 -7.64 2.86 -16.54
N GLU A 126 -7.89 2.76 -17.85
CA GLU A 126 -7.53 3.75 -18.86
C GLU A 126 -8.68 4.73 -19.11
N ASP A 127 -9.03 5.51 -18.08
CA ASP A 127 -9.94 6.65 -18.25
C ASP A 127 -9.22 7.87 -18.88
N SER A 128 -7.90 7.79 -19.09
CA SER A 128 -7.10 8.80 -19.79
C SER A 128 -5.77 8.22 -20.33
N TYR A 129 -5.02 8.98 -21.13
CA TYR A 129 -3.63 8.68 -21.55
C TYR A 129 -2.61 8.62 -20.38
N THR A 130 -3.08 8.70 -19.14
CA THR A 130 -2.25 8.77 -17.95
C THR A 130 -2.79 7.78 -16.93
N LYS A 131 -1.91 6.92 -16.44
CA LYS A 131 -2.22 5.94 -15.41
C LYS A 131 -1.73 6.46 -14.05
N THR A 132 -2.30 5.89 -13.01
CA THR A 132 -1.94 6.25 -11.65
C THR A 132 -1.94 5.02 -10.77
N MET A 133 -0.90 4.86 -9.96
CA MET A 133 -0.84 3.81 -8.95
C MET A 133 -0.27 4.34 -7.64
N PHE A 134 -0.61 3.67 -6.55
CA PHE A 134 -0.01 3.94 -5.25
C PHE A 134 1.25 3.10 -5.05
N LEU A 135 2.23 3.66 -4.37
CA LEU A 135 3.25 2.91 -3.64
C LEU A 135 2.97 3.12 -2.14
N ALA A 136 2.45 2.09 -1.50
CA ALA A 136 2.00 2.13 -0.11
C ALA A 136 3.03 1.50 0.83
N ARG A 137 3.08 1.99 2.08
CA ARG A 137 3.68 1.25 3.19
C ARG A 137 2.67 0.26 3.72
N VAL A 138 3.09 -0.99 3.86
CA VAL A 138 2.21 -2.08 4.25
C VAL A 138 2.89 -2.90 5.35
N LEU A 139 2.21 -3.03 6.49
CA LEU A 139 2.58 -3.93 7.58
C LEU A 139 2.15 -5.34 7.20
N VAL A 140 2.99 -6.06 6.47
CA VAL A 140 2.69 -7.43 6.04
C VAL A 140 2.83 -8.44 7.18
N GLY A 141 3.67 -8.14 8.17
CA GLY A 141 3.85 -8.97 9.35
C GLY A 141 4.19 -10.43 9.01
N GLU A 142 3.68 -11.36 9.80
CA GLU A 142 3.75 -12.79 9.48
C GLU A 142 2.64 -13.16 8.50
N PHE A 143 3.02 -13.74 7.36
CA PHE A 143 2.09 -14.07 6.29
C PHE A 143 2.00 -15.57 6.00
N THR A 144 0.90 -15.97 5.38
CA THR A 144 0.64 -17.36 4.95
C THR A 144 -0.09 -17.40 3.60
N LEU A 145 -0.23 -18.58 2.99
CA LEU A 145 -0.95 -18.71 1.73
C LEU A 145 -2.42 -18.27 1.87
N GLY A 146 -2.87 -17.47 0.92
CA GLY A 146 -4.25 -17.01 0.85
C GLY A 146 -5.23 -18.06 0.33
N SER A 147 -6.51 -17.83 0.61
CA SER A 147 -7.63 -18.62 0.10
C SER A 147 -8.79 -17.70 -0.25
N PRO A 148 -9.60 -17.99 -1.29
CA PRO A 148 -10.75 -17.17 -1.66
C PRO A 148 -11.81 -17.04 -0.56
N SER A 149 -11.86 -18.01 0.35
CA SER A 149 -12.81 -18.02 1.47
C SER A 149 -12.43 -17.09 2.62
N TYR A 150 -11.19 -16.61 2.67
CA TYR A 150 -10.70 -15.81 3.79
C TYR A 150 -11.28 -14.41 3.77
N VAL A 151 -11.80 -13.99 4.92
CA VAL A 151 -12.27 -12.62 5.22
C VAL A 151 -11.38 -11.91 6.26
N ARG A 152 -10.40 -12.64 6.77
CA ARG A 152 -9.31 -12.27 7.66
C ARG A 152 -8.19 -13.30 7.46
N PRO A 153 -6.94 -13.03 7.86
CA PRO A 153 -5.91 -14.06 7.84
C PRO A 153 -6.31 -15.26 8.71
N PRO A 154 -5.87 -16.49 8.37
CA PRO A 154 -6.18 -17.67 9.16
C PRO A 154 -5.38 -17.70 10.47
N LEU A 155 -5.75 -18.64 11.34
CA LEU A 155 -5.00 -18.91 12.58
C LEU A 155 -3.59 -19.42 12.25
N LYS A 156 -2.60 -18.91 12.99
CA LYS A 156 -1.21 -19.38 13.02
C LYS A 156 -1.06 -20.51 14.04
N ASP A 157 -1.71 -20.33 15.19
CA ASP A 157 -1.79 -21.28 16.29
C ASP A 157 -3.18 -21.19 16.93
N ASN A 158 -3.39 -21.77 18.12
CA ASN A 158 -4.70 -21.80 18.76
C ASN A 158 -5.20 -20.41 19.27
N GLN A 159 -4.37 -19.37 19.25
CA GLN A 159 -4.69 -18.06 19.82
C GLN A 159 -4.39 -16.90 18.88
N ASN A 160 -3.37 -17.04 18.04
CA ASN A 160 -2.87 -15.97 17.18
C ASN A 160 -3.23 -16.19 15.72
N PHE A 161 -3.48 -15.10 15.02
CA PHE A 161 -3.70 -15.09 13.57
C PHE A 161 -2.43 -14.65 12.86
N TYR A 162 -2.31 -15.04 11.60
CA TYR A 162 -1.37 -14.36 10.70
C TYR A 162 -1.79 -12.88 10.50
N ASP A 163 -0.88 -12.06 10.00
CA ASP A 163 -1.10 -10.64 9.75
C ASP A 163 -1.57 -10.37 8.32
N SER A 164 -1.19 -11.22 7.36
CA SER A 164 -1.59 -11.09 5.96
C SER A 164 -1.59 -12.42 5.20
N CYS A 165 -2.14 -12.41 3.99
CA CYS A 165 -2.11 -13.55 3.07
C CYS A 165 -1.30 -13.26 1.81
N VAL A 166 -0.67 -14.28 1.23
CA VAL A 166 0.17 -14.17 0.03
C VAL A 166 -0.16 -15.23 -1.02
N ASN A 167 0.30 -15.00 -2.24
CA ASN A 167 0.20 -15.99 -3.33
C ASN A 167 1.25 -17.11 -3.25
N SER A 168 2.39 -16.87 -2.62
CA SER A 168 3.50 -17.81 -2.47
C SER A 168 4.26 -17.55 -1.17
N SER A 169 4.52 -18.58 -0.37
CA SER A 169 5.23 -18.43 0.90
C SER A 169 6.73 -18.17 0.73
N SER A 170 7.35 -18.71 -0.33
CA SER A 170 8.80 -18.63 -0.53
C SER A 170 9.22 -17.36 -1.26
N ASN A 171 8.40 -16.88 -2.20
CA ASN A 171 8.68 -15.67 -2.98
C ASN A 171 7.37 -14.92 -3.25
N PRO A 172 6.81 -14.27 -2.22
CA PRO A 172 5.53 -13.56 -2.34
C PRO A 172 5.67 -12.37 -3.30
N SER A 173 4.76 -12.30 -4.28
CA SER A 173 4.64 -11.16 -5.19
C SER A 173 3.32 -10.42 -5.03
N ILE A 174 2.35 -11.01 -4.33
CA ILE A 174 1.04 -10.45 -4.00
C ILE A 174 0.81 -10.62 -2.50
N PHE A 175 0.35 -9.55 -1.86
CA PHE A 175 -0.07 -9.51 -0.46
C PHE A 175 -1.53 -9.07 -0.37
N VAL A 176 -2.31 -9.73 0.47
CA VAL A 176 -3.70 -9.40 0.79
C VAL A 176 -3.77 -8.95 2.23
N ILE A 177 -4.23 -7.71 2.41
CA ILE A 177 -4.34 -7.05 3.71
C ILE A 177 -5.82 -6.87 4.03
N PHE A 178 -6.22 -7.30 5.22
CA PHE A 178 -7.62 -7.32 5.64
C PHE A 178 -7.97 -6.10 6.51
N GLU A 179 -7.00 -5.58 7.28
CA GLU A 179 -7.18 -4.41 8.14
C GLU A 179 -6.56 -3.16 7.51
N LYS A 180 -7.36 -2.12 7.30
CA LYS A 180 -6.90 -0.90 6.61
C LYS A 180 -5.80 -0.14 7.37
N GLN A 181 -5.75 -0.26 8.69
CA GLN A 181 -4.72 0.38 9.52
C GLN A 181 -3.33 -0.24 9.31
N GLN A 182 -3.23 -1.42 8.69
CA GLN A 182 -1.94 -1.98 8.26
C GLN A 182 -1.34 -1.28 7.04
N ILE A 183 -2.04 -0.29 6.46
CA ILE A 183 -1.65 0.34 5.20
C ILE A 183 -1.58 1.86 5.36
N TYR A 184 -0.56 2.45 4.77
CA TYR A 184 -0.49 3.89 4.55
C TYR A 184 -0.21 4.19 3.06
N PRO A 185 -1.09 4.92 2.34
CA PRO A 185 -0.90 5.24 0.92
C PRO A 185 0.16 6.33 0.73
N GLU A 186 1.46 6.01 0.91
CA GLU A 186 2.51 7.04 1.04
C GLU A 186 2.77 7.84 -0.24
N TYR A 187 2.76 7.20 -1.42
CA TYR A 187 3.03 7.89 -2.68
C TYR A 187 1.97 7.59 -3.74
N LEU A 188 1.64 8.61 -4.53
CA LEU A 188 0.83 8.53 -5.73
C LEU A 188 1.71 8.82 -6.96
N ILE A 189 1.88 7.81 -7.81
CA ILE A 189 2.74 7.86 -9.00
C ILE A 189 1.87 8.03 -10.23
N GLU A 190 2.12 9.07 -11.01
CA GLU A 190 1.45 9.33 -12.29
C GLU A 190 2.43 9.10 -13.45
N TYR A 191 2.02 8.30 -14.43
CA TYR A 191 2.87 7.89 -15.56
C TYR A 191 2.07 7.68 -16.85
#